data_AF-A0A940MMR9-F1
#
_entry.id   AF-A0A940MMR9-F1
#
_cell.length_a   1.000
_cell.length_b   1.000
_cell.length_c   1.000
_cell.angle_alpha   90.00
_cell.angle_beta   90.00
_cell.angle_gamma   90.00
#
_symmetry.space_group_name_H-M   'P 1'
#
loop_
_entity.id
_entity.type
_entity.pdbx_description
1 polymer ?
#
loop_
_entity_poly.entity_id
_entity_poly.type
_entity_poly.pdbx_seq_one_letter_code
_entity_poly.pdbx_strand_id
1 'polypeptide(L)'
;MDRITHRLLFISLALIPASAMLMIVWRGGFQLPAMLLTVACSLMALGGSMTEPRRPSAPVSRGYAALRRVPRDLPDTASQHAAIARALVPEDRQVTMHTPLSREQATAWVLRRALMGWGLTDLDRMTEEQRATLFLLARLMTTAPGEAGRLAQYFRRPDAVLGLRDEIDTLARARATWDRDHRLFLATQWLWTRQRHHHEPGSLLEALQALGPSDIDLWHRVVLEHDGNQPAQRDAALWCLRQAGCDRATVATYLAQVALDGRLLGAAHSGNAAYLAAVRATVANWNAGHYRTAELALDPPDALVGAELRVAQTFHRLSHLTGQAWPMPIGAFGRHDGRPPRLRQSWDLASGHLTRDPERGDYLDAPVTLPLQPHIA
;
A
#
# COMPACT_ATOMS: atom_id res chain seq x y z
N MET A 1 12.01 -29.22 23.77
CA MET A 1 11.88 -29.58 22.33
C MET A 1 12.56 -28.48 21.55
N ASP A 2 13.73 -28.75 21.02
CA ASP A 2 14.68 -27.71 20.59
C ASP A 2 14.36 -27.12 19.22
N ARG A 3 14.71 -25.84 19.03
CA ARG A 3 14.59 -25.12 17.75
C ARG A 3 15.28 -25.84 16.58
N ILE A 4 16.23 -26.71 16.85
CA ILE A 4 16.93 -27.53 15.83
C ILE A 4 16.00 -28.62 15.29
N THR A 5 15.18 -29.24 16.15
CA THR A 5 14.22 -30.27 15.73
C THR A 5 13.08 -29.68 14.89
N HIS A 6 12.63 -28.45 15.18
CA HIS A 6 11.66 -27.73 14.32
C HIS A 6 12.24 -27.32 12.96
N ARG A 7 13.53 -26.94 12.90
CA ARG A 7 14.18 -26.60 11.63
C ARG A 7 14.42 -27.83 10.76
N LEU A 8 14.77 -28.97 11.35
CA LEU A 8 14.89 -30.23 10.61
C LEU A 8 13.53 -30.73 10.10
N LEU A 9 12.45 -30.56 10.88
CA LEU A 9 11.08 -30.89 10.45
C LEU A 9 10.60 -30.07 9.25
N PHE A 10 10.88 -28.76 9.23
CA PHE A 10 10.53 -27.89 8.09
C PHE A 10 11.36 -28.18 6.83
N ILE A 11 12.64 -28.54 6.98
CA ILE A 11 13.48 -28.96 5.86
C ILE A 11 12.98 -30.30 5.28
N SER A 12 12.57 -31.25 6.13
CA SER A 12 11.99 -32.50 5.66
C SER A 12 10.62 -32.33 4.99
N LEU A 13 9.81 -31.35 5.41
CA LEU A 13 8.50 -31.08 4.80
C LEU A 13 8.62 -30.42 3.41
N ALA A 14 9.71 -29.69 3.15
CA ALA A 14 10.00 -29.06 1.86
C ALA A 14 10.65 -30.01 0.83
N LEU A 15 11.25 -31.12 1.28
CA LEU A 15 11.89 -32.11 0.40
C LEU A 15 10.90 -33.13 -0.22
N ILE A 16 9.73 -33.31 0.40
CA ILE A 16 8.69 -34.26 -0.07
C ILE A 16 7.99 -33.79 -1.37
N PRO A 17 7.64 -32.50 -1.58
CA PRO A 17 7.10 -32.03 -2.85
C PRO A 17 8.11 -32.07 -4.00
N ALA A 18 9.39 -31.77 -3.70
CA ALA A 18 10.46 -31.76 -4.70
C ALA A 18 10.77 -33.15 -5.26
N SER A 19 10.64 -34.19 -4.42
CA SER A 19 10.81 -35.58 -4.83
C SER A 19 9.58 -36.12 -5.59
N ALA A 20 8.36 -35.69 -5.23
CA ALA A 20 7.14 -36.02 -5.97
C ALA A 20 7.12 -35.41 -7.39
N MET A 21 7.69 -34.21 -7.59
CA MET A 21 7.81 -33.60 -8.91
C MET A 21 8.83 -34.31 -9.82
N LEU A 22 9.87 -34.92 -9.25
CA LEU A 22 10.89 -35.66 -10.00
C LEU A 22 10.36 -36.96 -10.63
N MET A 23 9.30 -37.57 -10.07
CA MET A 23 8.67 -38.75 -10.67
C MET A 23 7.68 -38.42 -11.81
N ILE A 24 7.11 -37.22 -11.83
CA ILE A 24 6.14 -36.81 -12.87
C ILE A 24 6.85 -36.43 -14.19
N VAL A 25 8.11 -36.01 -14.11
CA VAL A 25 8.89 -35.51 -15.27
C VAL A 25 9.49 -36.64 -16.13
N TRP A 26 9.51 -37.90 -15.68
CA TRP A 26 10.17 -38.99 -16.42
C TRP A 26 9.38 -39.53 -17.63
N ARG A 27 8.15 -39.05 -17.88
CA ARG A 27 7.25 -39.63 -18.91
C ARG A 27 6.97 -38.76 -20.14
N GLY A 28 7.51 -37.53 -20.20
CA GLY A 28 7.29 -36.64 -21.34
C GLY A 28 8.60 -35.99 -21.74
N GLY A 29 9.26 -36.57 -22.74
CA GLY A 29 10.54 -36.08 -23.26
C GLY A 29 10.43 -34.67 -23.80
N PHE A 30 10.72 -33.68 -22.96
CA PHE A 30 11.19 -32.34 -23.27
C PHE A 30 11.65 -31.73 -21.93
N GLN A 31 12.54 -30.73 -21.97
CA GLN A 31 12.86 -29.77 -20.89
C GLN A 31 14.29 -29.83 -20.30
N LEU A 32 15.32 -29.50 -21.09
CA LEU A 32 16.57 -28.91 -20.55
C LEU A 32 16.48 -27.40 -20.21
N PRO A 33 15.59 -26.56 -20.80
CA PRO A 33 15.49 -25.15 -20.39
C PRO A 33 14.67 -24.90 -19.11
N ALA A 34 13.67 -25.72 -18.74
CA ALA A 34 12.88 -25.46 -17.52
C ALA A 34 13.67 -25.70 -16.22
N MET A 35 14.59 -26.67 -16.18
CA MET A 35 15.44 -26.88 -14.99
C MET A 35 16.42 -25.73 -14.77
N LEU A 36 16.98 -25.15 -15.84
CA LEU A 36 17.85 -23.98 -15.74
C LEU A 36 17.08 -22.71 -15.34
N LEU A 37 15.84 -22.54 -15.79
CA LEU A 37 15.00 -21.42 -15.40
C LEU A 37 14.59 -21.51 -13.91
N THR A 38 14.31 -22.71 -13.41
CA THR A 38 13.92 -22.91 -12.01
C THR A 38 15.10 -22.70 -11.05
N VAL A 39 16.31 -23.12 -11.44
CA VAL A 39 17.55 -22.87 -10.67
C VAL A 39 17.98 -21.40 -10.75
N ALA A 40 17.81 -20.74 -11.90
CA ALA A 40 18.11 -19.31 -12.05
C ALA A 40 17.12 -18.41 -11.31
N CYS A 41 15.81 -18.74 -11.30
CA CYS A 41 14.82 -18.04 -10.49
C CYS A 41 15.03 -18.27 -8.99
N SER A 42 15.49 -19.46 -8.59
CA SER A 42 15.85 -19.74 -7.19
C SER A 42 17.11 -18.98 -6.77
N LEU A 43 18.12 -18.87 -7.64
CA LEU A 43 19.34 -18.09 -7.38
C LEU A 43 19.13 -16.58 -7.46
N MET A 44 18.20 -16.08 -8.30
CA MET A 44 17.81 -14.67 -8.32
C MET A 44 16.84 -14.30 -7.20
N ALA A 45 16.02 -15.23 -6.71
CA ALA A 45 15.27 -15.06 -5.46
C ALA A 45 16.22 -15.04 -4.24
N LEU A 46 17.31 -15.82 -4.27
CA LEU A 46 18.38 -15.75 -3.28
C LEU A 46 19.28 -14.50 -3.43
N GLY A 47 19.53 -14.02 -4.64
CA GLY A 47 20.32 -12.81 -4.92
C GLY A 47 19.58 -11.50 -4.65
N GLY A 48 18.27 -11.45 -4.94
CA GLY A 48 17.38 -10.34 -4.56
C GLY A 48 17.10 -10.31 -3.06
N SER A 49 17.18 -11.46 -2.38
CA SER A 49 17.12 -11.60 -0.93
C SER A 49 18.46 -11.31 -0.22
N MET A 50 19.50 -10.91 -0.96
CA MET A 50 20.81 -10.52 -0.42
C MET A 50 21.11 -9.01 -0.51
N THR A 51 20.08 -8.18 -0.73
CA THR A 51 20.10 -6.88 -0.03
C THR A 51 19.71 -7.19 1.41
N GLU A 52 20.74 -7.36 2.24
CA GLU A 52 20.58 -7.65 3.66
C GLU A 52 19.43 -6.81 4.24
N PRO A 53 18.39 -7.42 4.86
CA PRO A 53 17.65 -6.69 5.86
C PRO A 53 18.69 -6.35 6.92
N ARG A 54 19.12 -5.09 6.93
CA ARG A 54 20.02 -4.53 7.94
C ARG A 54 19.48 -5.03 9.28
N ARG A 55 20.18 -5.99 9.89
CA ARG A 55 19.78 -6.51 11.20
C ARG A 55 19.58 -5.29 12.10
N PRO A 56 18.45 -5.15 12.81
CA PRO A 56 18.35 -4.16 13.87
C PRO A 56 19.23 -4.67 15.02
N SER A 57 20.53 -4.43 14.91
CA SER A 57 21.54 -4.82 15.89
C SER A 57 22.39 -3.62 16.21
N ALA A 58 21.82 -2.70 16.99
CA ALA A 58 22.53 -2.06 18.08
C ALA A 58 21.53 -1.47 19.08
N PRO A 59 21.75 -1.62 20.40
CA PRO A 59 21.00 -0.87 21.38
C PRO A 59 21.22 0.63 21.15
N VAL A 60 20.14 1.41 21.16
CA VAL A 60 20.19 2.88 21.33
C VAL A 60 20.71 3.17 22.75
N SER A 61 21.98 2.87 23.00
CA SER A 61 22.65 3.09 24.27
C SER A 61 23.81 4.05 24.03
N ARG A 62 23.66 5.25 24.59
CA ARG A 62 24.68 6.30 24.84
C ARG A 62 25.44 6.92 23.64
N GLY A 63 25.57 6.28 22.48
CA GLY A 63 26.47 6.75 21.42
C GLY A 63 25.85 7.38 20.17
N TYR A 64 24.58 7.08 19.84
CA TYR A 64 24.01 7.39 18.52
C TYR A 64 23.52 8.83 18.37
N ALA A 65 22.94 9.40 19.43
CA ALA A 65 22.39 10.75 19.44
C ALA A 65 23.33 11.77 20.09
N ALA A 66 24.58 11.40 20.41
CA ALA A 66 25.51 12.35 21.03
C ALA A 66 25.82 13.51 20.06
N LEU A 67 25.80 14.74 20.59
CA LEU A 67 26.12 15.91 19.81
C LEU A 67 27.63 15.99 19.52
N ARG A 68 27.96 16.39 18.30
CA ARG A 68 29.31 16.82 17.92
C ARG A 68 29.55 18.26 18.37
N ARG A 69 28.52 19.10 18.25
CA ARG A 69 28.54 20.50 18.67
C ARG A 69 27.11 20.92 19.04
N VAL A 70 26.97 21.69 20.11
CA VAL A 70 25.70 22.33 20.48
C VAL A 70 25.55 23.60 19.63
N PRO A 71 24.44 23.79 18.88
CA PRO A 71 24.18 25.04 18.17
C PRO A 71 24.12 26.21 19.16
N ARG A 72 24.62 27.38 18.77
CA ARG A 72 24.56 28.59 19.59
C ARG A 72 23.18 29.23 19.61
N ASP A 73 22.35 28.89 18.63
CA ASP A 73 21.10 29.57 18.31
C ASP A 73 19.89 28.78 18.86
N LEU A 74 20.09 28.01 19.94
CA LEU A 74 19.02 27.22 20.54
C LEU A 74 18.03 28.13 21.29
N PRO A 75 16.73 27.76 21.33
CA PRO A 75 15.76 28.44 22.18
C PRO A 75 16.17 28.40 23.66
N ASP A 76 15.55 29.23 24.49
CA ASP A 76 15.79 29.18 25.93
C ASP A 76 15.43 27.81 26.55
N THR A 77 15.95 27.57 27.76
CA THR A 77 15.80 26.28 28.45
C THR A 77 14.33 25.92 28.68
N ALA A 78 13.48 26.90 29.02
CA ALA A 78 12.06 26.70 29.25
C ALA A 78 11.33 26.24 27.97
N SER A 79 11.63 26.87 26.82
CA SER A 79 11.04 26.48 25.53
C SER A 79 11.50 25.10 25.08
N GLN A 80 12.79 24.78 25.25
CA GLN A 80 13.30 23.44 24.96
C GLN A 80 12.59 22.38 25.80
N HIS A 81 12.43 22.65 27.10
CA HIS A 81 11.76 21.74 28.03
C HIS A 81 10.29 21.50 27.65
N ALA A 82 9.54 22.56 27.36
CA ALA A 82 8.15 22.48 26.92
C ALA A 82 8.00 21.69 25.60
N ALA A 83 8.92 21.89 24.65
CA ALA A 83 8.90 21.16 23.38
C ALA A 83 9.17 19.66 23.56
N ILE A 84 10.14 19.29 24.40
CA ILE A 84 10.46 17.89 24.72
C ILE A 84 9.28 17.24 25.46
N ALA A 85 8.72 17.92 26.46
CA ALA A 85 7.58 17.42 27.23
C ALA A 85 6.37 17.14 26.32
N ARG A 86 6.08 18.04 25.37
CA ARG A 86 5.03 17.83 24.38
C ARG A 86 5.32 16.62 23.48
N ALA A 87 6.55 16.49 22.99
CA ALA A 87 6.94 15.38 22.13
C ALA A 87 6.91 14.00 22.85
N LEU A 88 6.98 13.96 24.18
CA LEU A 88 6.91 12.74 24.98
C LEU A 88 5.46 12.27 25.26
N VAL A 89 4.48 13.15 25.08
CA VAL A 89 3.05 12.88 25.29
C VAL A 89 2.33 12.99 23.95
N PRO A 90 2.28 11.90 23.15
CA PRO A 90 1.57 11.92 21.88
C PRO A 90 0.07 12.19 22.11
N GLU A 91 -0.52 13.02 21.24
CA GLU A 91 -1.96 13.38 21.31
C GLU A 91 -2.86 12.18 21.01
N ASP A 92 -2.42 11.27 20.13
CA ASP A 92 -3.15 10.04 19.81
C ASP A 92 -2.87 8.96 20.87
N ARG A 93 -3.82 8.78 21.79
CA ARG A 93 -3.78 7.76 22.85
C ARG A 93 -4.38 6.42 22.44
N GLN A 94 -4.96 6.29 21.24
CA GLN A 94 -5.58 5.03 20.83
C GLN A 94 -4.54 4.04 20.30
N VAL A 95 -3.71 3.53 21.20
CA VAL A 95 -2.85 2.37 20.92
C VAL A 95 -3.65 1.11 21.21
N THR A 96 -4.34 0.57 20.20
CA THR A 96 -4.77 -0.84 20.28
C THR A 96 -3.59 -1.74 19.89
N MET A 97 -3.53 -2.98 20.38
CA MET A 97 -2.44 -3.93 20.08
C MET A 97 -2.15 -4.12 18.58
N HIS A 98 -3.05 -3.69 17.70
CA HIS A 98 -2.94 -3.88 16.26
C HIS A 98 -2.88 -2.58 15.45
N THR A 99 -2.55 -1.47 16.09
CA THR A 99 -2.44 -0.16 15.44
C THR A 99 -0.96 0.17 15.19
N PRO A 100 -0.53 0.45 13.94
CA PRO A 100 0.82 0.94 13.67
C PRO A 100 1.11 2.25 14.42
N LEU A 101 2.36 2.46 14.81
CA LEU A 101 2.75 3.67 15.53
C LEU A 101 2.64 4.91 14.63
N SER A 102 2.04 5.98 15.14
CA SER A 102 2.11 7.30 14.51
C SER A 102 3.54 7.87 14.57
N ARG A 103 3.82 8.90 13.76
CA ARG A 103 5.12 9.60 13.81
C ARG A 103 5.39 10.16 15.21
N GLU A 104 4.38 10.74 15.84
CA GLU A 104 4.45 11.33 17.18
C GLU A 104 4.74 10.24 18.21
N GLN A 105 4.06 9.10 18.13
CA GLN A 105 4.28 7.96 19.02
C GLN A 105 5.69 7.36 18.84
N ALA A 106 6.15 7.22 17.59
CA ALA A 106 7.49 6.73 17.29
C ALA A 106 8.57 7.71 17.79
N THR A 107 8.34 9.02 17.62
CA THR A 107 9.23 10.07 18.14
C THR A 107 9.28 10.03 19.67
N ALA A 108 8.12 9.96 20.34
CA ALA A 108 8.04 9.82 21.79
C ALA A 108 8.79 8.57 22.27
N TRP A 109 8.65 7.45 21.57
CA TRP A 109 9.35 6.21 21.88
C TRP A 109 10.88 6.36 21.78
N VAL A 110 11.38 7.00 20.73
CA VAL A 110 12.80 7.31 20.57
C VAL A 110 13.31 8.18 21.72
N LEU A 111 12.60 9.24 22.07
CA LEU A 111 13.00 10.15 23.15
C LEU A 111 12.99 9.44 24.51
N ARG A 112 11.96 8.63 24.81
CA ARG A 112 11.89 7.81 26.02
C ARG A 112 13.05 6.83 26.09
N ARG A 113 13.42 6.21 24.96
CA ARG A 113 14.55 5.29 24.90
C ARG A 113 15.89 6.00 25.17
N ALA A 114 16.06 7.22 24.69
CA ALA A 114 17.23 8.03 25.00
C ALA A 114 17.31 8.38 26.49
N LEU A 115 16.20 8.82 27.09
CA LEU A 115 16.09 9.08 28.54
C LEU A 115 16.43 7.84 29.38
N MET A 116 15.84 6.69 29.05
CA MET A 116 16.15 5.42 29.72
C MET A 116 17.63 5.04 29.59
N GLY A 117 18.24 5.27 28.42
CA GLY A 117 19.67 5.03 28.20
C GLY A 117 20.61 5.90 29.06
N TRP A 118 20.11 7.04 29.52
CA TRP A 118 20.78 7.93 30.47
C TRP A 118 20.38 7.68 31.94
N GLY A 119 19.41 6.79 32.20
CA GLY A 119 18.89 6.53 33.54
C GLY A 119 18.05 7.69 34.09
N LEU A 120 17.49 8.53 33.23
CA LEU A 120 16.68 9.68 33.62
C LEU A 120 15.19 9.33 33.57
N THR A 121 14.50 9.62 34.66
CA THR A 121 13.04 9.54 34.78
C THR A 121 12.37 10.91 34.76
N ASP A 122 13.15 11.96 35.02
CA ASP A 122 12.70 13.35 35.14
C ASP A 122 13.52 14.25 34.21
N LEU A 123 12.82 15.16 33.52
CA LEU A 123 13.40 16.10 32.58
C LEU A 123 14.18 17.22 33.28
N ASP A 124 13.82 17.56 34.53
CA ASP A 124 14.50 18.62 35.28
C ASP A 124 15.94 18.25 35.66
N ARG A 125 16.28 16.96 35.62
CA ARG A 125 17.62 16.44 35.94
C ARG A 125 18.56 16.38 34.73
N MET A 126 18.12 16.83 33.55
CA MET A 126 18.93 16.77 32.33
C MET A 126 20.04 17.83 32.33
N THR A 127 21.24 17.41 31.92
CA THR A 127 22.30 18.36 31.57
C THR A 127 21.89 19.20 30.35
N GLU A 128 22.55 20.35 30.17
CA GLU A 128 22.31 21.20 29.00
C GLU A 128 22.53 20.45 27.67
N GLU A 129 23.58 19.63 27.59
CA GLU A 129 23.86 18.81 26.41
C GLU A 129 22.76 17.75 26.17
N GLN A 130 22.27 17.09 27.22
CA GLN A 130 21.19 16.10 27.11
C GLN A 130 19.89 16.75 26.64
N ARG A 131 19.55 17.92 27.19
CA ARG A 131 18.38 18.69 26.79
C ARG A 131 18.47 19.16 25.34
N ALA A 132 19.61 19.75 24.95
CA ALA A 132 19.86 20.16 23.57
C ALA A 132 19.78 18.96 22.61
N THR A 133 20.31 17.81 23.02
CA THR A 133 20.25 16.56 22.24
C THR A 133 18.81 16.13 21.98
N LEU A 134 17.97 16.02 23.02
CA LEU A 134 16.57 15.59 22.86
C LEU A 134 15.76 16.61 22.07
N PHE A 135 15.99 17.90 22.29
CA PHE A 135 15.32 18.95 21.54
C PHE A 135 15.63 18.85 20.04
N LEU A 136 16.92 18.74 19.68
CA LEU A 136 17.35 18.59 18.30
C LEU A 136 16.85 17.28 17.68
N LEU A 137 16.84 16.19 18.46
CA LEU A 137 16.35 14.90 18.00
C LEU A 137 14.85 14.96 17.70
N ALA A 138 14.05 15.54 18.61
CA ALA A 138 12.62 15.74 18.40
C ALA A 138 12.33 16.57 17.15
N ARG A 139 13.03 17.70 16.96
CA ARG A 139 12.89 18.54 15.76
C ARG A 139 13.33 17.81 14.49
N LEU A 140 14.42 17.05 14.54
CA LEU A 140 14.91 16.30 13.38
C LEU A 140 13.84 15.32 12.88
N MET A 141 13.13 14.63 13.77
CA MET A 141 12.11 13.65 13.39
C MET A 141 10.83 14.26 12.80
N THR A 142 10.54 15.53 13.09
CA THR A 142 9.26 16.17 12.69
C THR A 142 9.41 17.24 11.61
N THR A 143 10.63 17.64 11.25
CA THR A 143 10.91 18.69 10.26
C THR A 143 10.99 18.14 8.83
N ALA A 144 10.98 19.04 7.84
CA ALA A 144 11.12 18.70 6.42
C ALA A 144 12.52 18.14 6.10
N PRO A 145 12.68 17.30 5.04
CA PRO A 145 13.93 16.62 4.72
C PRO A 145 15.19 17.51 4.64
N GLY A 146 15.07 18.68 4.01
CA GLY A 146 16.19 19.62 3.90
C GLY A 146 16.63 20.19 5.26
N GLU A 147 15.68 20.47 6.15
CA GLU A 147 16.01 20.95 7.50
C GLU A 147 16.56 19.84 8.38
N ALA A 148 15.99 18.64 8.32
CA ALA A 148 16.49 17.47 9.03
C ALA A 148 17.94 17.14 8.66
N GLY A 149 18.31 17.27 7.39
CA GLY A 149 19.69 17.12 6.93
C GLY A 149 20.65 18.13 7.57
N ARG A 150 20.23 19.40 7.73
CA ARG A 150 21.02 20.42 8.44
C ARG A 150 21.14 20.09 9.93
N LEU A 151 20.03 19.69 10.56
CA LEU A 151 20.01 19.31 11.98
C LEU A 151 20.90 18.09 12.27
N ALA A 152 20.94 17.11 11.35
CA ALA A 152 21.75 15.91 11.47
C ALA A 152 23.25 16.21 11.63
N GLN A 153 23.75 17.31 11.05
CA GLN A 153 25.16 17.70 11.13
C GLN A 153 25.63 18.07 12.54
N TYR A 154 24.71 18.37 13.46
CA TYR A 154 25.04 18.63 14.87
C TYR A 154 25.33 17.36 15.65
N PHE A 155 24.94 16.19 15.13
CA PHE A 155 25.19 14.89 15.76
C PHE A 155 26.54 14.31 15.35
N ARG A 156 27.14 13.50 16.22
CA ARG A 156 28.39 12.77 15.90
C ARG A 156 28.21 11.75 14.79
N ARG A 157 27.00 11.20 14.65
CA ARG A 157 26.64 10.21 13.62
C ARG A 157 25.42 10.68 12.82
N PRO A 158 25.59 11.61 11.87
CA PRO A 158 24.49 12.14 11.06
C PRO A 158 23.70 11.04 10.34
N ASP A 159 24.39 10.07 9.75
CA ASP A 159 23.76 8.97 9.01
C ASP A 159 22.85 8.11 9.88
N ALA A 160 23.20 7.94 11.16
CA ALA A 160 22.40 7.12 12.06
C ALA A 160 21.11 7.82 12.51
N VAL A 161 21.16 9.13 12.76
CA VAL A 161 19.95 9.89 13.12
C VAL A 161 19.03 10.10 11.91
N LEU A 162 19.60 10.19 10.70
CA LEU A 162 18.82 10.18 9.45
C LEU A 162 18.20 8.80 9.19
N GLY A 163 18.94 7.71 9.38
CA GLY A 163 18.38 6.36 9.26
C GLY A 163 17.22 6.11 10.24
N LEU A 164 17.32 6.62 11.47
CA LEU A 164 16.22 6.55 12.44
C LEU A 164 14.99 7.35 11.97
N ARG A 165 15.20 8.51 11.35
CA ARG A 165 14.12 9.29 10.75
C ARG A 165 13.46 8.56 9.60
N ASP A 166 14.22 7.89 8.74
CA ASP A 166 13.68 7.09 7.64
C ASP A 166 12.83 5.91 8.14
N GLU A 167 13.22 5.30 9.27
CA GLU A 167 12.42 4.29 9.97
C GLU A 167 11.09 4.88 10.48
N ILE A 168 11.13 6.06 11.13
CA ILE A 168 9.92 6.76 11.58
C ILE A 168 9.02 7.14 10.39
N ASP A 169 9.59 7.60 9.28
CA ASP A 169 8.83 7.92 8.07
C ASP A 169 8.18 6.67 7.46
N THR A 170 8.82 5.52 7.58
CA THR A 170 8.24 4.23 7.17
C THR A 170 7.06 3.85 8.06
N LEU A 171 7.18 3.99 9.38
CA LEU A 171 6.08 3.77 10.32
C LEU A 171 4.91 4.74 10.06
N ALA A 172 5.21 6.01 9.81
CA ALA A 172 4.20 7.03 9.53
C ALA A 172 3.43 6.73 8.23
N ARG A 173 4.13 6.28 7.18
CA ARG A 173 3.47 5.81 5.94
C ARG A 173 2.57 4.60 6.21
N ALA A 174 3.06 3.61 6.97
CA ALA A 174 2.26 2.44 7.33
C ALA A 174 1.01 2.81 8.14
N ARG A 175 1.13 3.76 9.09
CA ARG A 175 0.00 4.31 9.86
C ARG A 175 -1.01 5.01 8.95
N ALA A 176 -0.56 5.85 8.02
CA ALA A 176 -1.46 6.54 7.09
C ALA A 176 -2.26 5.57 6.20
N THR A 177 -1.60 4.51 5.69
CA THR A 177 -2.27 3.43 4.95
C THR A 177 -3.30 2.73 5.83
N TRP A 178 -2.91 2.35 7.05
CA TRP A 178 -3.82 1.70 8.01
C TRP A 178 -5.02 2.59 8.34
N ASP A 179 -4.84 3.90 8.54
CA ASP A 179 -5.93 4.84 8.87
C ASP A 179 -6.91 5.01 7.72
N ARG A 180 -6.41 5.01 6.48
CA ARG A 180 -7.26 4.99 5.29
C ARG A 180 -8.07 3.69 5.24
N ASP A 181 -7.42 2.55 5.34
CA ASP A 181 -8.05 1.25 5.21
C ASP A 181 -9.02 0.96 6.39
N HIS A 182 -8.71 1.47 7.59
CA HIS A 182 -9.59 1.39 8.75
C HIS A 182 -10.85 2.25 8.56
N ARG A 183 -10.73 3.44 7.96
CA ARG A 183 -11.90 4.24 7.58
C ARG A 183 -12.77 3.53 6.55
N LEU A 184 -12.19 2.81 5.59
CA LEU A 184 -12.94 1.98 4.63
C LEU A 184 -13.73 0.88 5.34
N PHE A 185 -13.09 0.18 6.27
CA PHE A 185 -13.74 -0.82 7.10
C PHE A 185 -14.92 -0.23 7.89
N LEU A 186 -14.71 0.88 8.61
CA LEU A 186 -15.76 1.53 9.39
C LEU A 186 -16.93 2.03 8.52
N ALA A 187 -16.63 2.60 7.34
CA ALA A 187 -17.66 3.03 6.39
C ALA A 187 -18.49 1.86 5.88
N THR A 188 -17.85 0.72 5.55
CA THR A 188 -18.55 -0.49 5.12
C THR A 188 -19.39 -1.09 6.25
N GLN A 189 -18.87 -1.10 7.48
CA GLN A 189 -19.60 -1.58 8.66
C GLN A 189 -20.83 -0.72 8.96
N TRP A 190 -20.71 0.60 8.80
CA TRP A 190 -21.84 1.52 8.92
C TRP A 190 -22.90 1.24 7.84
N LEU A 191 -22.48 1.03 6.59
CA LEU A 191 -23.37 0.67 5.49
C LEU A 191 -24.10 -0.66 5.77
N TRP A 192 -23.39 -1.68 6.24
CA TRP A 192 -23.97 -2.97 6.65
C TRP A 192 -25.06 -2.79 7.71
N THR A 193 -24.76 -2.01 8.75
CA THR A 193 -25.70 -1.74 9.85
C THR A 193 -26.96 -1.05 9.31
N ARG A 194 -26.80 -0.05 8.43
CA ARG A 194 -27.91 0.66 7.81
C ARG A 194 -28.77 -0.25 6.91
N GLN A 195 -28.15 -1.14 6.13
CA GLN A 195 -28.86 -2.11 5.29
C GLN A 195 -29.76 -3.02 6.15
N ARG A 196 -29.25 -3.50 7.29
CA ARG A 196 -30.03 -4.34 8.24
C ARG A 196 -31.24 -3.63 8.86
N HIS A 197 -31.27 -2.30 8.86
CA HIS A 197 -32.40 -1.49 9.34
C HIS A 197 -33.32 -1.00 8.21
N HIS A 198 -33.41 -1.76 7.11
CA HIS A 198 -34.31 -1.54 5.96
C HIS A 198 -34.09 -0.23 5.20
N HIS A 199 -32.86 0.31 5.22
CA HIS A 199 -32.46 1.44 4.38
C HIS A 199 -31.50 0.94 3.31
N GLU A 200 -32.02 0.05 2.44
CA GLU A 200 -31.24 -0.59 1.38
C GLU A 200 -30.87 0.42 0.29
N PRO A 201 -29.62 0.43 -0.19
CA PRO A 201 -29.30 1.10 -1.45
C PRO A 201 -30.13 0.49 -2.57
N GLY A 202 -30.71 1.31 -3.43
CA GLY A 202 -31.50 0.85 -4.57
C GLY A 202 -30.65 0.31 -5.72
N SER A 203 -29.33 0.55 -5.70
CA SER A 203 -28.38 0.03 -6.69
C SER A 203 -26.94 -0.01 -6.17
N LEU A 204 -26.08 -0.76 -6.88
CA LEU A 204 -24.62 -0.77 -6.65
C LEU A 204 -24.02 0.64 -6.71
N LEU A 205 -24.44 1.47 -7.66
CA LEU A 205 -23.94 2.83 -7.79
C LEU A 205 -24.27 3.68 -6.55
N GLU A 206 -25.51 3.60 -6.06
CA GLU A 206 -25.92 4.30 -4.84
C GLU A 206 -25.15 3.80 -3.61
N ALA A 207 -24.92 2.50 -3.50
CA ALA A 207 -24.13 1.92 -2.42
C ALA A 207 -22.68 2.43 -2.43
N LEU A 208 -22.05 2.48 -3.62
CA LEU A 208 -20.70 3.01 -3.79
C LEU A 208 -20.60 4.50 -3.47
N GLN A 209 -21.62 5.29 -3.84
CA GLN A 209 -21.70 6.71 -3.50
C GLN A 209 -21.92 6.94 -2.01
N ALA A 210 -22.72 6.08 -1.36
CA ALA A 210 -23.04 6.17 0.05
C ALA A 210 -21.86 5.81 0.97
N LEU A 211 -20.88 5.04 0.50
CA LEU A 211 -19.69 4.74 1.29
C LEU A 211 -18.97 6.01 1.72
N GLY A 212 -18.68 6.92 0.78
CA GLY A 212 -17.91 8.14 1.01
C GLY A 212 -16.42 8.05 0.65
N PRO A 213 -15.60 7.22 1.34
CA PRO A 213 -14.19 7.07 1.02
C PRO A 213 -13.95 6.23 -0.24
N SER A 214 -12.85 6.51 -0.93
CA SER A 214 -12.42 5.79 -2.13
C SER A 214 -11.88 4.39 -1.78
N ASP A 215 -12.63 3.35 -2.12
CA ASP A 215 -12.20 1.95 -1.98
C ASP A 215 -11.63 1.43 -3.31
N ILE A 216 -10.32 1.55 -3.50
CA ILE A 216 -9.67 1.14 -4.75
C ILE A 216 -9.78 -0.35 -5.03
N ASP A 217 -9.84 -1.18 -3.99
CA ASP A 217 -9.98 -2.64 -4.13
C ASP A 217 -11.40 -3.01 -4.59
N LEU A 218 -12.41 -2.41 -3.95
CA LEU A 218 -13.80 -2.59 -4.36
C LEU A 218 -14.03 -2.07 -5.78
N TRP A 219 -13.49 -0.89 -6.11
CA TRP A 219 -13.60 -0.33 -7.45
C TRP A 219 -12.91 -1.19 -8.50
N HIS A 220 -11.75 -1.77 -8.17
CA HIS A 220 -11.07 -2.73 -9.03
C HIS A 220 -11.99 -3.93 -9.32
N ARG A 221 -12.56 -4.54 -8.27
CA ARG A 221 -13.49 -5.65 -8.41
C ARG A 221 -14.73 -5.28 -9.23
N VAL A 222 -15.39 -4.18 -8.90
CA VAL A 222 -16.57 -3.68 -9.65
C VAL A 222 -16.24 -3.52 -11.13
N VAL A 223 -15.09 -2.92 -11.45
CA VAL A 223 -14.71 -2.65 -12.84
C VAL A 223 -14.34 -3.93 -13.60
N LEU A 224 -13.70 -4.91 -12.96
CA LEU A 224 -13.29 -6.14 -13.65
C LEU A 224 -14.38 -7.21 -13.73
N GLU A 225 -15.27 -7.29 -12.73
CA GLU A 225 -16.27 -8.35 -12.62
C GLU A 225 -17.68 -7.91 -13.06
N HIS A 226 -17.89 -6.65 -13.47
CA HIS A 226 -19.22 -6.20 -13.90
C HIS A 226 -19.73 -6.96 -15.14
N ASP A 227 -21.02 -7.27 -15.12
CA ASP A 227 -21.74 -7.70 -16.31
C ASP A 227 -21.98 -6.50 -17.24
N GLY A 228 -21.29 -6.47 -18.37
CA GLY A 228 -21.40 -5.41 -19.37
C GLY A 228 -22.79 -5.32 -20.04
N ASN A 229 -23.60 -6.39 -19.95
CA ASN A 229 -24.97 -6.42 -20.46
C ASN A 229 -25.98 -5.82 -19.48
N GLN A 230 -25.61 -5.68 -18.19
CA GLN A 230 -26.46 -5.07 -17.17
C GLN A 230 -26.15 -3.57 -17.07
N PRO A 231 -27.09 -2.67 -17.46
CA PRO A 231 -26.84 -1.22 -17.46
C PRO A 231 -26.41 -0.68 -16.10
N ALA A 232 -27.05 -1.14 -15.01
CA ALA A 232 -26.73 -0.69 -13.65
C ALA A 232 -25.30 -1.01 -13.23
N GLN A 233 -24.80 -2.21 -13.53
CA GLN A 233 -23.42 -2.59 -13.22
C GLN A 233 -22.41 -1.85 -14.10
N ARG A 234 -22.73 -1.67 -15.39
CA ARG A 234 -21.91 -0.89 -16.32
C ARG A 234 -21.79 0.57 -15.87
N ASP A 235 -22.89 1.18 -15.43
CA ASP A 235 -22.91 2.56 -14.97
C ASP A 235 -22.13 2.72 -13.66
N ALA A 236 -22.18 1.72 -12.76
CA ALA A 236 -21.33 1.68 -11.58
C ALA A 236 -19.84 1.57 -11.93
N ALA A 237 -19.46 0.68 -12.85
CA ALA A 237 -18.08 0.56 -13.32
C ALA A 237 -17.56 1.85 -13.97
N LEU A 238 -18.35 2.48 -14.84
CA LEU A 238 -18.02 3.78 -15.44
C LEU A 238 -17.96 4.91 -14.41
N TRP A 239 -18.78 4.86 -13.35
CA TRP A 239 -18.67 5.81 -12.25
C TRP A 239 -17.35 5.65 -11.48
N CYS A 240 -16.93 4.41 -11.18
CA CYS A 240 -15.63 4.13 -10.56
C CYS A 240 -14.48 4.69 -11.41
N LEU A 241 -14.51 4.46 -12.72
CA LEU A 241 -13.51 4.94 -13.66
C LEU A 241 -13.45 6.47 -13.78
N ARG A 242 -14.52 7.20 -13.43
CA ARG A 242 -14.47 8.68 -13.42
C ARG A 242 -13.74 9.24 -12.20
N GLN A 243 -13.61 8.47 -11.12
CA GLN A 243 -13.01 8.96 -9.88
C GLN A 243 -11.49 9.11 -10.01
N ALA A 244 -10.95 10.23 -9.50
CA ALA A 244 -9.51 10.48 -9.51
C ALA A 244 -8.72 9.46 -8.66
N GLY A 245 -9.38 8.86 -7.66
CA GLY A 245 -8.79 7.83 -6.81
C GLY A 245 -8.71 6.44 -7.44
N CYS A 246 -9.31 6.23 -8.62
CA CYS A 246 -9.28 4.94 -9.31
C CYS A 246 -7.83 4.56 -9.67
N ASP A 247 -7.47 3.32 -9.40
CA ASP A 247 -6.12 2.81 -9.61
C ASP A 247 -5.80 2.67 -11.10
N ARG A 248 -4.56 3.00 -11.48
CA ARG A 248 -4.09 2.91 -12.87
C ARG A 248 -4.17 1.50 -13.44
N ALA A 249 -3.89 0.47 -12.64
CA ALA A 249 -4.01 -0.92 -13.08
C ALA A 249 -5.47 -1.25 -13.43
N THR A 250 -6.43 -0.79 -12.63
CA THR A 250 -7.87 -0.95 -12.88
C THR A 250 -8.29 -0.32 -14.21
N VAL A 251 -7.88 0.93 -14.46
CA VAL A 251 -8.24 1.65 -15.70
C VAL A 251 -7.60 0.97 -16.91
N ALA A 252 -6.33 0.57 -16.81
CA ALA A 252 -5.62 -0.09 -17.90
C ALA A 252 -6.25 -1.43 -18.28
N THR A 253 -6.61 -2.25 -17.28
CA THR A 253 -7.28 -3.54 -17.49
C THR A 253 -8.67 -3.35 -18.09
N TYR A 254 -9.45 -2.38 -17.61
CA TYR A 254 -10.74 -2.06 -18.22
C TYR A 254 -10.60 -1.70 -19.70
N LEU A 255 -9.68 -0.78 -20.04
CA LEU A 255 -9.48 -0.33 -21.42
C LEU A 255 -9.02 -1.47 -22.34
N ALA A 256 -8.21 -2.40 -21.84
CA ALA A 256 -7.84 -3.60 -22.56
C ALA A 256 -9.08 -4.51 -22.76
N GLN A 257 -9.81 -4.84 -21.71
CA GLN A 257 -10.98 -5.72 -21.76
C GLN A 257 -12.07 -5.23 -22.70
N VAL A 258 -12.46 -3.95 -22.63
CA VAL A 258 -13.54 -3.43 -23.49
C VAL A 258 -13.18 -3.41 -24.98
N ALA A 259 -11.89 -3.37 -25.31
CA ALA A 259 -11.41 -3.54 -26.67
C ALA A 259 -11.36 -5.02 -27.08
N LEU A 260 -10.89 -5.90 -26.21
CA LEU A 260 -10.72 -7.33 -26.46
C LEU A 260 -12.05 -8.08 -26.58
N ASP A 261 -13.02 -7.74 -25.74
CA ASP A 261 -14.33 -8.39 -25.67
C ASP A 261 -15.29 -7.93 -26.78
N GLY A 262 -14.85 -7.02 -27.66
CA GLY A 262 -15.68 -6.49 -28.76
C GLY A 262 -16.82 -5.57 -28.31
N ARG A 263 -16.96 -5.27 -27.00
CA ARG A 263 -18.03 -4.44 -26.45
C ARG A 263 -18.09 -3.05 -27.08
N LEU A 264 -16.93 -2.44 -27.34
CA LEU A 264 -16.88 -1.13 -28.01
C LEU A 264 -17.41 -1.19 -29.44
N LEU A 265 -17.04 -2.20 -30.21
CA LEU A 265 -17.54 -2.37 -31.57
C LEU A 265 -19.05 -2.66 -31.54
N GLY A 266 -19.52 -3.53 -30.65
CA GLY A 266 -20.96 -3.78 -30.47
C GLY A 266 -21.75 -2.51 -30.11
N ALA A 267 -21.21 -1.66 -29.25
CA ALA A 267 -21.80 -0.36 -28.92
C ALA A 267 -21.85 0.59 -30.13
N ALA A 268 -20.83 0.58 -30.99
CA ALA A 268 -20.85 1.36 -32.23
C ALA A 268 -21.92 0.87 -33.21
N HIS A 269 -22.08 -0.44 -33.39
CA HIS A 269 -23.11 -1.01 -34.26
C HIS A 269 -24.53 -0.77 -33.75
N SER A 270 -24.73 -0.80 -32.42
CA SER A 270 -26.03 -0.54 -31.79
C SER A 270 -26.33 0.96 -31.60
N GLY A 271 -25.42 1.86 -31.99
CA GLY A 271 -25.61 3.30 -31.85
C GLY A 271 -25.58 3.82 -30.41
N ASN A 272 -24.96 3.09 -29.48
CA ASN A 272 -24.86 3.50 -28.07
C ASN A 272 -23.79 4.59 -27.87
N ALA A 273 -24.12 5.81 -28.30
CA ALA A 273 -23.24 6.96 -28.26
C ALA A 273 -22.84 7.36 -26.82
N ALA A 274 -23.73 7.17 -25.85
CA ALA A 274 -23.46 7.50 -24.45
C ALA A 274 -22.33 6.65 -23.86
N TYR A 275 -22.36 5.34 -24.10
CA TYR A 275 -21.29 4.44 -23.67
C TYR A 275 -19.96 4.75 -24.35
N LEU A 276 -19.98 4.97 -25.67
CA LEU A 276 -18.78 5.34 -26.42
C LEU A 276 -18.16 6.65 -25.93
N ALA A 277 -18.98 7.66 -25.65
CA ALA A 277 -18.54 8.94 -25.09
C ALA A 277 -17.92 8.75 -23.70
N ALA A 278 -18.51 7.90 -22.85
CA ALA A 278 -18.00 7.60 -21.51
C ALA A 278 -16.61 6.93 -21.57
N VAL A 279 -16.42 5.92 -22.43
CA VAL A 279 -15.11 5.27 -22.57
C VAL A 279 -14.07 6.22 -23.15
N ARG A 280 -14.45 7.04 -24.13
CA ARG A 280 -13.55 8.08 -24.68
C ARG A 280 -13.14 9.09 -23.61
N ALA A 281 -14.04 9.47 -22.71
CA ALA A 281 -13.72 10.33 -21.57
C ALA A 281 -12.72 9.65 -20.61
N THR A 282 -12.86 8.34 -20.36
CA THR A 282 -11.87 7.57 -19.58
C THR A 282 -10.47 7.63 -20.20
N VAL A 283 -10.37 7.49 -21.53
CA VAL A 283 -9.08 7.63 -22.25
C VAL A 283 -8.53 9.05 -22.16
N ALA A 284 -9.39 10.06 -22.30
CA ALA A 284 -8.97 11.46 -22.15
C ALA A 284 -8.43 11.75 -20.74
N ASN A 285 -9.12 11.27 -19.70
CA ASN A 285 -8.68 11.37 -18.30
C ASN A 285 -7.33 10.68 -18.09
N TRP A 286 -7.13 9.51 -18.70
CA TRP A 286 -5.85 8.79 -18.65
C TRP A 286 -4.72 9.64 -19.23
N ASN A 287 -4.89 10.13 -20.45
CA ASN A 287 -3.89 10.93 -21.15
C ASN A 287 -3.64 12.28 -20.46
N ALA A 288 -4.61 12.82 -19.73
CA ALA A 288 -4.48 14.03 -18.92
C ALA A 288 -3.79 13.81 -17.55
N GLY A 289 -3.43 12.58 -17.19
CA GLY A 289 -2.80 12.28 -15.90
C GLY A 289 -3.75 12.38 -14.70
N HIS A 290 -5.06 12.17 -14.92
CA HIS A 290 -6.09 12.22 -13.87
C HIS A 290 -5.86 11.17 -12.77
N TYR A 291 -5.44 9.96 -13.16
CA TYR A 291 -5.24 8.83 -12.23
C TYR A 291 -3.83 8.86 -11.66
N ARG A 292 -3.73 9.13 -10.36
CA ARG A 292 -2.46 9.22 -9.61
C ARG A 292 -2.16 7.99 -8.76
N THR A 293 -3.17 7.20 -8.42
CA THR A 293 -3.03 6.00 -7.60
C THR A 293 -2.43 4.85 -8.42
N ALA A 294 -1.39 4.22 -7.87
CA ALA A 294 -0.71 3.07 -8.44
C ALA A 294 -0.29 2.12 -7.31
N GLU A 295 -1.29 1.57 -6.63
CA GLU A 295 -1.11 0.66 -5.49
C GLU A 295 -1.42 -0.80 -5.85
N LEU A 296 -2.23 -1.02 -6.88
CA LEU A 296 -2.64 -2.36 -7.30
C LEU A 296 -1.74 -2.92 -8.40
N ALA A 297 -1.37 -4.19 -8.24
CA ALA A 297 -0.73 -4.97 -9.29
C ALA A 297 -1.78 -5.64 -10.20
N LEU A 298 -1.33 -6.04 -11.39
CA LEU A 298 -2.08 -6.94 -12.26
C LEU A 298 -1.96 -8.39 -11.77
N ASP A 299 -3.04 -9.16 -11.95
CA ASP A 299 -3.05 -10.61 -11.77
C ASP A 299 -3.68 -11.27 -13.00
N PRO A 300 -2.91 -12.01 -13.83
CA PRO A 300 -1.47 -12.20 -13.73
C PRO A 300 -0.66 -10.92 -14.09
N PRO A 301 0.63 -10.79 -13.69
CA PRO A 301 1.44 -9.59 -13.93
C PRO A 301 1.60 -9.20 -15.41
N ASP A 302 1.44 -10.17 -16.31
CA ASP A 302 1.53 -10.02 -17.76
C ASP A 302 0.15 -9.90 -18.45
N ALA A 303 -0.93 -9.69 -17.68
CA ALA A 303 -2.31 -9.62 -18.20
C ALA A 303 -2.51 -8.61 -19.34
N LEU A 304 -1.69 -7.56 -19.42
CA LEU A 304 -1.76 -6.52 -20.45
C LEU A 304 -0.71 -6.65 -21.56
N VAL A 305 0.16 -7.66 -21.52
CA VAL A 305 1.20 -7.86 -22.53
C VAL A 305 0.54 -8.10 -23.90
N GLY A 306 0.89 -7.25 -24.87
CA GLY A 306 0.34 -7.30 -26.23
C GLY A 306 -1.07 -6.70 -26.38
N ALA A 307 -1.67 -6.17 -25.32
CA ALA A 307 -2.98 -5.50 -25.40
C ALA A 307 -2.94 -4.25 -26.29
N GLU A 308 -1.81 -3.53 -26.31
CA GLU A 308 -1.65 -2.27 -27.05
C GLU A 308 -2.00 -2.40 -28.54
N LEU A 309 -1.46 -3.42 -29.23
CA LEU A 309 -1.73 -3.63 -30.65
C LEU A 309 -3.21 -3.90 -30.91
N ARG A 310 -3.84 -4.71 -30.06
CA ARG A 310 -5.26 -5.08 -30.21
C ARG A 310 -6.18 -3.89 -29.93
N VAL A 311 -5.84 -3.08 -28.93
CA VAL A 311 -6.55 -1.83 -28.62
C VAL A 311 -6.41 -0.86 -29.79
N ALA A 312 -5.20 -0.68 -30.33
CA ALA A 312 -4.96 0.18 -31.48
C ALA A 312 -5.79 -0.23 -32.71
N GLN A 313 -5.83 -1.53 -33.03
CA GLN A 313 -6.66 -2.05 -34.11
C GLN A 313 -8.15 -1.80 -33.87
N THR A 314 -8.61 -1.98 -32.64
CA THR A 314 -10.01 -1.75 -32.27
C THR A 314 -10.37 -0.27 -32.39
N PHE A 315 -9.53 0.63 -31.91
CA PHE A 315 -9.75 2.08 -31.98
C PHE A 315 -9.68 2.60 -33.42
N HIS A 316 -8.82 2.01 -34.25
CA HIS A 316 -8.80 2.29 -35.69
C HIS A 316 -10.13 1.89 -36.35
N ARG A 317 -10.65 0.70 -36.07
CA ARG A 317 -11.96 0.24 -36.58
C ARG A 317 -13.11 1.12 -36.08
N LEU A 318 -13.11 1.49 -34.80
CA LEU A 318 -14.09 2.43 -34.24
C LEU A 318 -14.05 3.77 -34.94
N SER A 319 -12.86 4.25 -35.31
CA SER A 319 -12.71 5.52 -36.02
C SER A 319 -13.35 5.47 -37.41
N HIS A 320 -13.22 4.35 -38.13
CA HIS A 320 -13.93 4.14 -39.40
C HIS A 320 -15.45 4.03 -39.21
N LEU A 321 -15.92 3.29 -38.20
CA LEU A 321 -17.35 3.09 -37.96
C LEU A 321 -18.07 4.36 -37.49
N THR A 322 -17.41 5.16 -36.66
CA THR A 322 -18.01 6.35 -36.02
C THR A 322 -17.69 7.66 -36.74
N GLY A 323 -16.73 7.65 -37.68
CA GLY A 323 -16.23 8.84 -38.36
C GLY A 323 -15.44 9.80 -37.44
N GLN A 324 -15.07 9.36 -36.23
CA GLN A 324 -14.40 10.18 -35.22
C GLN A 324 -13.09 9.53 -34.80
N ALA A 325 -12.03 10.32 -34.64
CA ALA A 325 -10.75 9.79 -34.17
C ALA A 325 -10.83 9.32 -32.72
N TRP A 326 -10.29 8.12 -32.45
CA TRP A 326 -10.16 7.56 -31.10
C TRP A 326 -8.72 7.69 -30.58
N PRO A 327 -8.47 8.49 -29.53
CA PRO A 327 -7.12 8.65 -29.00
C PRO A 327 -6.62 7.36 -28.35
N MET A 328 -5.32 7.08 -28.44
CA MET A 328 -4.70 5.95 -27.75
C MET A 328 -4.41 6.30 -26.28
N PRO A 329 -4.59 5.37 -25.32
CA PRO A 329 -4.20 5.57 -23.92
C PRO A 329 -2.69 5.32 -23.77
N ILE A 330 -1.89 6.38 -23.81
CA ILE A 330 -0.42 6.29 -23.89
C ILE A 330 0.14 5.65 -22.62
N GLY A 331 0.93 4.59 -22.78
CA GLY A 331 1.61 3.90 -21.67
C GLY A 331 0.68 3.13 -20.72
N ALA A 332 -0.60 2.93 -21.08
CA ALA A 332 -1.55 2.19 -20.24
C ALA A 332 -1.22 0.70 -20.10
N PHE A 333 -0.68 0.09 -21.17
CA PHE A 333 -0.47 -1.35 -21.25
C PHE A 333 0.95 -1.78 -20.84
N GLY A 334 1.61 -0.94 -20.02
CA GLY A 334 2.89 -1.27 -19.40
C GLY A 334 2.74 -2.16 -18.17
N ARG A 335 3.86 -2.35 -17.46
CA ARG A 335 3.90 -3.06 -16.18
C ARG A 335 3.27 -2.20 -15.08
N HIS A 336 2.42 -2.81 -14.26
CA HIS A 336 1.86 -2.19 -13.05
C HIS A 336 2.30 -3.01 -11.84
N ASP A 337 3.24 -2.46 -11.08
CA ASP A 337 3.71 -3.04 -9.83
C ASP A 337 2.82 -2.55 -8.68
N GLY A 338 2.65 -3.39 -7.67
CA GLY A 338 1.79 -3.08 -6.52
C GLY A 338 1.49 -4.30 -5.68
N ARG A 339 0.53 -4.17 -4.77
CA ARG A 339 -0.03 -5.30 -4.02
C ARG A 339 -1.17 -5.95 -4.82
N PRO A 340 -1.49 -7.23 -4.60
CA PRO A 340 -2.71 -7.81 -5.14
C PRO A 340 -3.95 -7.05 -4.61
N PRO A 341 -5.02 -6.95 -5.42
CA PRO A 341 -6.28 -6.37 -4.98
C PRO A 341 -6.92 -7.25 -3.90
N ARG A 342 -7.52 -6.63 -2.89
CA ARG A 342 -8.32 -7.36 -1.90
C ARG A 342 -9.69 -7.65 -2.49
N LEU A 343 -10.19 -8.87 -2.30
CA LEU A 343 -11.37 -9.36 -3.01
C LEU A 343 -12.71 -8.73 -2.56
N ARG A 344 -12.77 -8.11 -1.38
CA ARG A 344 -14.00 -7.48 -0.85
C ARG A 344 -15.23 -8.40 -0.94
N GLN A 345 -15.07 -9.68 -0.60
CA GLN A 345 -16.06 -10.74 -0.88
C GLN A 345 -17.42 -10.52 -0.19
N SER A 346 -17.49 -9.65 0.82
CA SER A 346 -18.76 -9.27 1.44
C SER A 346 -19.70 -8.53 0.48
N TRP A 347 -19.20 -7.97 -0.62
CA TRP A 347 -20.00 -7.28 -1.62
C TRP A 347 -20.56 -8.22 -2.69
N ASP A 348 -21.86 -8.12 -2.94
CA ASP A 348 -22.50 -8.62 -4.16
C ASP A 348 -22.65 -7.48 -5.17
N LEU A 349 -22.03 -7.65 -6.34
CA LEU A 349 -22.04 -6.65 -7.40
C LEU A 349 -23.38 -6.60 -8.13
N ALA A 350 -24.16 -7.69 -8.13
CA ALA A 350 -25.43 -7.74 -8.83
C ALA A 350 -26.49 -6.92 -8.11
N SER A 351 -26.63 -7.11 -6.79
CA SER A 351 -27.56 -6.35 -5.96
C SER A 351 -26.99 -5.01 -5.48
N GLY A 352 -25.66 -4.87 -5.39
CA GLY A 352 -25.03 -3.74 -4.73
C GLY A 352 -25.10 -3.81 -3.21
N HIS A 353 -25.47 -4.97 -2.66
CA HIS A 353 -25.66 -5.18 -1.23
C HIS A 353 -24.46 -5.91 -0.63
N LEU A 354 -24.32 -5.77 0.68
CA LEU A 354 -23.44 -6.61 1.47
C LEU A 354 -24.18 -7.93 1.77
N THR A 355 -23.53 -9.07 1.51
CA THR A 355 -24.08 -10.41 1.73
C THR A 355 -23.73 -10.97 3.11
N ARG A 356 -22.70 -10.41 3.74
CA ARG A 356 -22.23 -10.74 5.09
C ARG A 356 -21.61 -9.53 5.76
N ASP A 357 -21.46 -9.61 7.07
CA ASP A 357 -20.78 -8.61 7.89
C ASP A 357 -19.33 -8.42 7.38
N PRO A 358 -18.87 -7.19 7.10
CA PRO A 358 -17.49 -6.95 6.69
C PRO A 358 -16.50 -7.43 7.76
N GLU A 359 -15.52 -8.22 7.34
CA GLU A 359 -14.48 -8.72 8.23
C GLU A 359 -13.27 -7.79 8.23
N ARG A 360 -12.72 -7.52 9.41
CA ARG A 360 -11.56 -6.63 9.56
C ARG A 360 -10.35 -7.07 8.71
N GLY A 361 -10.13 -8.38 8.58
CA GLY A 361 -9.01 -8.95 7.81
C GLY A 361 -9.13 -8.71 6.29
N ASP A 362 -10.34 -8.45 5.79
CA ASP A 362 -10.55 -8.12 4.38
C ASP A 362 -10.09 -6.69 4.05
N TYR A 363 -9.84 -5.85 5.07
CA TYR A 363 -9.50 -4.43 4.93
C TYR A 363 -8.14 -4.06 5.51
N LEU A 364 -7.71 -4.69 6.59
CA LEU A 364 -6.51 -4.28 7.32
C LEU A 364 -5.44 -5.36 7.23
N ASP A 365 -4.23 -4.95 6.81
CA ASP A 365 -3.06 -5.80 6.95
C ASP A 365 -2.72 -6.01 8.42
N ALA A 366 -2.11 -7.15 8.73
CA ALA A 366 -1.54 -7.38 10.04
C ALA A 366 -0.52 -6.26 10.35
N PRO A 367 -0.58 -5.67 11.55
CA PRO A 367 0.31 -4.58 11.92
C PRO A 367 1.77 -5.03 11.83
N VAL A 368 2.62 -4.19 11.24
CA VAL A 368 4.07 -4.34 11.37
C VAL A 368 4.43 -3.99 12.81
N THR A 369 4.50 -5.00 13.67
CA THR A 369 5.01 -4.83 15.03
C THR A 369 6.50 -4.53 14.94
N LEU A 370 6.94 -3.42 15.54
CA LEU A 370 8.35 -3.30 15.93
C LEU A 370 8.70 -4.54 16.78
N PRO A 371 9.93 -5.07 16.71
CA PRO A 371 10.37 -6.10 17.63
C PRO A 371 10.27 -5.55 19.06
N LEU A 372 9.17 -5.90 19.74
CA LEU A 372 9.06 -5.81 21.19
C LEU A 372 10.19 -6.68 21.75
N GLN A 373 10.97 -6.10 22.67
CA GLN A 373 12.22 -6.67 23.17
C GLN A 373 12.09 -8.15 23.60
N PRO A 374 13.20 -8.92 23.55
CA PRO A 374 13.34 -10.07 24.42
C PRO A 374 13.32 -9.62 25.88
N HIS A 375 12.57 -10.37 26.69
CA HIS A 375 12.41 -10.29 28.14
C HIS A 375 13.53 -9.60 28.92
N ILE A 376 13.16 -8.62 29.75
CA ILE A 376 13.91 -8.28 30.95
C ILE A 376 13.65 -9.41 31.95
N ALA A 377 14.71 -10.18 32.23
CA ALA A 377 14.84 -11.02 33.41
C ALA A 377 15.64 -10.26 34.46
#